data_AF-K2EMH7-F1
#
_entry.id   AF-K2EMH7-F1
#
_cell.length_a   1.000
_cell.length_b   1.000
_cell.length_c   1.000
_cell.angle_alpha   90.00
_cell.angle_beta   90.00
_cell.angle_gamma   90.00
#
_symmetry.space_group_name_H-M   'P 1'
#
loop_
_entity.id
_entity.type
_entity.pdbx_description
1 polymer ?
#
loop_
_entity_poly.entity_id
_entity_poly.type
_entity_poly.pdbx_seq_one_letter_code
_entity_poly.pdbx_strand_id
1 'polypeptide(L)'
;MRESSAEEDFRRPWIVVIGSNDLKVAQALDELYGSFKAPIVHMAIKEAEMMKYVHNIYNANKISFFNEMRLVAESIGVDADKVFNTVIESAEASWNKQYGIRNFGPFDGSCLPKDTLAFMNWANENIKKKMPILHAVIKFNENLKDKHYLDY
;
A
#
# COMPACT_ATOMS: atom_id res chain seq x y z
N MET A 1 -10.37 -8.31 9.18
CA MET A 1 -11.79 -8.45 8.84
C MET A 1 -12.35 -7.07 8.59
N ARG A 2 -13.18 -6.95 7.57
CA ARG A 2 -13.96 -5.75 7.24
C ARG A 2 -15.29 -5.85 7.97
N GLU A 3 -15.76 -4.73 8.52
CA GLU A 3 -16.95 -4.71 9.38
C GLU A 3 -18.20 -5.27 8.68
N SER A 4 -18.39 -4.93 7.40
CA SER A 4 -19.53 -5.37 6.59
C SER A 4 -19.48 -6.83 6.12
N SER A 5 -18.33 -7.50 6.23
CA SER A 5 -18.13 -8.88 5.75
C SER A 5 -17.36 -9.74 6.75
N ALA A 6 -17.45 -9.41 8.05
CA ALA A 6 -16.58 -10.01 9.07
C ALA A 6 -16.77 -11.52 9.19
N GLU A 7 -17.99 -12.02 9.08
CA GLU A 7 -18.29 -13.46 9.10
C GLU A 7 -17.65 -14.18 7.90
N GLU A 8 -17.77 -13.62 6.70
CA GLU A 8 -17.18 -14.20 5.48
C GLU A 8 -15.65 -14.15 5.52
N ASP A 9 -15.09 -12.99 5.90
CA ASP A 9 -13.64 -12.80 6.04
C ASP A 9 -13.04 -13.77 7.07
N PHE A 10 -13.79 -14.11 8.14
CA PHE A 10 -13.37 -15.10 9.13
C PHE A 10 -13.47 -16.53 8.59
N ARG A 11 -14.56 -16.87 7.90
CA ARG A 11 -14.79 -18.23 7.35
C ARG A 11 -13.90 -18.55 6.16
N ARG A 12 -13.46 -17.53 5.42
CA ARG A 12 -12.63 -17.67 4.21
C ARG A 12 -11.51 -16.63 4.23
N PRO A 13 -10.56 -16.74 5.18
CA PRO A 13 -9.47 -15.78 5.26
C PRO A 13 -8.53 -15.95 4.06
N TRP A 14 -8.00 -14.84 3.54
CA TRP A 14 -6.96 -14.90 2.51
C TRP A 14 -5.63 -15.44 3.05
N ILE A 15 -5.36 -15.20 4.33
CA ILE A 15 -4.17 -15.63 5.06
C ILE A 15 -4.48 -15.63 6.56
N VAL A 16 -3.90 -16.58 7.29
CA VAL A 16 -3.86 -16.60 8.76
C VAL A 16 -2.43 -16.32 9.17
N VAL A 17 -2.23 -15.34 10.06
CA VAL A 17 -0.91 -15.02 10.60
C VAL A 17 -0.86 -15.36 12.07
N ILE A 18 0.12 -16.19 12.45
CA ILE A 18 0.33 -16.63 13.82
C ILE A 18 1.65 -16.00 14.33
N GLY A 19 1.52 -15.01 15.20
CA GLY A 19 2.64 -14.44 15.94
C GLY A 19 2.84 -15.21 17.25
N SER A 20 3.90 -16.02 17.36
CA SER A 20 4.18 -16.78 18.58
C SER A 20 5.67 -16.96 18.81
N ASN A 21 6.08 -16.92 20.08
CA ASN A 21 7.42 -17.31 20.52
C ASN A 21 7.41 -18.71 21.20
N ASP A 22 6.24 -19.33 21.34
CA ASP A 22 6.05 -20.66 21.92
C ASP A 22 5.52 -21.63 20.85
N LEU A 23 6.27 -22.71 20.62
CA LEU A 23 5.94 -23.75 19.65
C LEU A 23 4.64 -24.48 20.00
N LYS A 24 4.34 -24.72 21.28
CA LYS A 24 3.10 -25.39 21.69
C LYS A 24 1.88 -24.52 21.39
N VAL A 25 1.99 -23.21 21.61
CA VAL A 25 0.94 -22.25 21.27
C VAL A 25 0.75 -22.18 19.76
N ALA A 26 1.85 -22.15 18.98
CA ALA A 26 1.77 -22.15 17.52
C ALA A 26 1.06 -23.42 17.00
N GLN A 27 1.42 -24.60 17.50
CA GLN A 27 0.80 -25.88 17.11
C GLN A 27 -0.69 -25.93 17.44
N ALA A 28 -1.08 -25.47 18.64
CA ALA A 28 -2.50 -25.42 19.01
C ALA A 28 -3.31 -24.48 18.10
N LEU A 29 -2.72 -23.35 17.69
CA LEU A 29 -3.35 -22.43 16.74
C LEU A 29 -3.37 -22.99 15.32
N ASP A 30 -2.37 -23.77 14.91
CA ASP A 30 -2.36 -24.47 13.63
C ASP A 30 -3.50 -25.48 13.55
N GLU A 31 -3.74 -26.25 14.60
CA GLU A 31 -4.87 -27.18 14.68
C GLU A 31 -6.21 -26.44 14.62
N LEU A 32 -6.33 -25.33 15.36
CA LEU A 32 -7.54 -24.51 15.40
C LEU A 32 -7.87 -23.91 14.03
N TYR A 33 -6.87 -23.35 13.33
CA TYR A 33 -7.06 -22.64 12.07
C TYR A 33 -6.88 -23.50 10.82
N GLY A 34 -6.34 -24.71 10.95
CA GLY A 34 -6.06 -25.60 9.82
C GLY A 34 -7.29 -25.98 8.98
N SER A 35 -8.49 -25.91 9.58
CA SER A 35 -9.75 -26.19 8.89
C SER A 35 -10.16 -25.12 7.85
N PHE A 36 -9.64 -23.89 7.94
CA PHE A 36 -10.03 -22.77 7.07
C PHE A 36 -9.41 -22.81 5.66
N LYS A 37 -8.52 -23.78 5.37
CA LYS A 37 -7.83 -23.95 4.06
C LYS A 37 -7.16 -22.67 3.51
N ALA A 38 -6.76 -21.78 4.41
CA ALA A 38 -5.99 -20.58 4.07
C ALA A 38 -4.50 -20.84 4.35
N PRO A 39 -3.58 -20.16 3.63
CA PRO A 39 -2.18 -20.15 4.00
C PRO A 39 -2.02 -19.68 5.45
N ILE A 40 -1.24 -20.43 6.24
CA ILE A 40 -0.83 -20.04 7.58
C ILE A 40 0.62 -19.56 7.51
N VAL A 41 0.90 -18.38 8.06
CA VAL A 41 2.24 -17.81 8.15
C VAL A 41 2.60 -17.58 9.60
N HIS A 42 3.69 -18.21 10.03
CA HIS A 42 4.28 -18.01 11.35
C HIS A 42 5.32 -16.91 11.31
N MET A 43 5.33 -16.07 12.33
CA MET A 43 6.32 -15.01 12.51
C MET A 43 6.47 -14.69 14.00
N ALA A 44 7.45 -13.88 14.37
CA ALA A 44 7.59 -13.39 15.73
C ALA A 44 6.40 -12.48 16.09
N ILE A 45 6.08 -12.38 17.39
CA ILE A 45 4.94 -11.57 17.87
C ILE A 45 5.01 -10.13 17.34
N LYS A 46 6.18 -9.49 17.45
CA LYS A 46 6.40 -8.11 16.99
C LYS A 46 6.20 -7.94 15.48
N GLU A 47 6.54 -8.97 14.69
CA GLU A 47 6.36 -8.96 13.24
C GLU A 47 4.88 -9.05 12.87
N ALA A 48 4.12 -9.91 13.56
CA ALA A 48 2.67 -10.04 13.36
C ALA A 48 1.92 -8.75 13.70
N GLU A 49 2.30 -8.12 14.81
CA GLU A 49 1.75 -6.81 15.22
C GLU A 49 2.06 -5.72 14.18
N MET A 50 3.32 -5.61 13.77
CA MET A 50 3.72 -4.62 12.76
C MET A 50 3.02 -4.86 11.43
N MET A 51 2.95 -6.12 10.97
CA MET A 51 2.24 -6.50 9.75
C MET A 51 0.79 -6.01 9.79
N LYS A 52 0.10 -6.14 10.94
CA LYS A 52 -1.29 -5.68 11.08
C LYS A 52 -1.41 -4.17 10.85
N TYR A 53 -0.49 -3.38 11.39
CA TYR A 53 -0.45 -1.93 11.15
C TYR A 53 -0.14 -1.61 9.70
N VAL A 54 0.92 -2.20 9.14
CA VAL A 54 1.34 -1.99 7.75
C VAL A 54 0.21 -2.27 6.78
N HIS A 55 -0.54 -3.36 6.98
CA HIS A 55 -1.69 -3.71 6.14
C HIS A 55 -2.77 -2.63 6.16
N ASN A 56 -3.19 -2.18 7.36
CA ASN A 56 -4.22 -1.14 7.46
C ASN A 56 -3.73 0.20 6.89
N ILE A 57 -2.48 0.58 7.13
CA ILE A 57 -1.88 1.82 6.61
C ILE A 57 -1.78 1.76 5.08
N TYR A 58 -1.39 0.62 4.51
CA TYR A 58 -1.36 0.42 3.06
C TYR A 58 -2.75 0.63 2.43
N ASN A 59 -3.80 0.05 3.03
CA ASN A 59 -5.18 0.24 2.57
C ASN A 59 -5.60 1.72 2.65
N ALA A 60 -5.28 2.40 3.76
CA ALA A 60 -5.57 3.82 3.93
C ALA A 60 -4.83 4.70 2.90
N ASN A 61 -3.55 4.41 2.62
CA ASN A 61 -2.77 5.10 1.60
C ASN A 61 -3.36 4.91 0.20
N LYS A 62 -3.75 3.69 -0.16
CA LYS A 62 -4.39 3.41 -1.45
C LYS A 62 -5.68 4.20 -1.64
N ILE A 63 -6.55 4.20 -0.64
CA ILE A 63 -7.80 4.98 -0.66
C ILE A 63 -7.50 6.48 -0.78
N SER A 64 -6.56 6.97 0.02
CA SER A 64 -6.19 8.39 0.06
C SER A 64 -5.61 8.87 -1.27
N PHE A 65 -4.76 8.05 -1.91
CA PHE A 65 -4.22 8.32 -3.23
C PHE A 65 -5.33 8.50 -4.27
N PHE A 66 -6.27 7.53 -4.37
CA PHE A 66 -7.36 7.64 -5.34
C PHE A 66 -8.33 8.77 -5.03
N ASN A 67 -8.57 9.10 -3.76
CA ASN A 67 -9.38 10.25 -3.38
C ASN A 67 -8.72 11.58 -3.83
N GLU A 68 -7.41 11.73 -3.63
CA GLU A 68 -6.70 12.92 -4.10
C GLU A 68 -6.74 13.02 -5.64
N MET A 69 -6.49 11.92 -6.35
CA MET A 69 -6.59 11.90 -7.81
C MET A 69 -8.01 12.19 -8.31
N ARG A 70 -9.05 11.78 -7.57
CA ARG A 70 -10.44 12.02 -7.93
C ARG A 70 -10.76 13.51 -7.87
N LEU A 71 -10.29 14.19 -6.83
CA LEU A 71 -10.42 15.65 -6.72
C LEU A 71 -9.75 16.37 -7.89
N VAL A 72 -8.64 15.83 -8.40
CA VAL A 72 -7.99 16.38 -9.61
C VAL A 72 -8.86 16.11 -10.84
N ALA A 73 -9.27 14.87 -11.08
CA ALA A 73 -10.09 14.49 -12.22
C ALA A 73 -11.39 15.33 -12.31
N GLU A 74 -12.08 15.51 -11.18
CA GLU A 74 -13.27 16.37 -11.08
C GLU A 74 -12.97 17.83 -11.45
N SER A 75 -11.82 18.37 -11.03
CA SER A 75 -11.45 19.76 -11.32
C SER A 75 -11.18 20.05 -12.80
N ILE A 76 -10.95 19.01 -13.60
CA ILE A 76 -10.69 19.11 -15.04
C ILE A 76 -11.76 18.41 -15.90
N GLY A 77 -12.87 17.96 -15.29
CA GLY A 77 -13.97 17.30 -16.00
C GLY A 77 -13.62 15.95 -16.61
N VAL A 78 -12.67 15.21 -16.02
CA VAL A 78 -12.26 13.87 -16.46
C VAL A 78 -13.03 12.80 -15.69
N ASP A 79 -13.44 11.74 -16.40
CA ASP A 79 -14.04 10.54 -15.80
C ASP A 79 -12.98 9.77 -14.98
N ALA A 80 -13.02 9.98 -13.67
CA ALA A 80 -12.11 9.36 -12.72
C ALA A 80 -12.22 7.83 -12.72
N ASP A 81 -13.41 7.26 -12.84
CA ASP A 81 -13.61 5.81 -12.74
C ASP A 81 -13.02 5.11 -13.96
N LYS A 82 -13.23 5.67 -15.16
CA LYS A 82 -12.58 5.16 -16.38
C LYS A 82 -11.06 5.19 -16.27
N VAL A 83 -10.48 6.29 -15.77
CA VAL A 83 -9.04 6.42 -15.58
C VAL A 83 -8.52 5.41 -14.55
N PHE A 84 -9.15 5.33 -13.38
CA PHE A 84 -8.67 4.49 -12.28
C PHE A 84 -8.76 3.00 -12.58
N ASN A 85 -9.84 2.55 -13.24
CA ASN A 85 -9.94 1.16 -13.69
C ASN A 85 -8.81 0.82 -14.66
N THR A 86 -8.53 1.69 -15.62
CA THR A 86 -7.41 1.51 -16.56
C THR A 86 -6.05 1.47 -15.84
N VAL A 87 -5.85 2.32 -14.83
CA VAL A 87 -4.60 2.34 -14.03
C VAL A 87 -4.44 1.06 -13.21
N ILE A 88 -5.51 0.56 -12.58
CA ILE A 88 -5.44 -0.68 -11.80
C ILE A 88 -5.11 -1.90 -12.69
N GLU A 89 -5.57 -1.90 -13.94
CA GLU A 89 -5.27 -2.98 -14.89
C GLU A 89 -3.84 -2.91 -15.45
N SER A 90 -3.26 -1.71 -15.61
CA SER A 90 -2.00 -1.52 -16.34
C SER A 90 -0.77 -1.21 -15.49
N ALA A 91 -0.93 -0.55 -14.34
CA ALA A 91 0.20 -0.11 -13.53
C ALA A 91 0.94 -1.30 -12.89
N GLU A 92 2.27 -1.32 -12.99
CA GLU A 92 3.10 -2.38 -12.41
C GLU A 92 2.85 -2.57 -10.91
N ALA A 93 2.70 -1.48 -10.15
CA ALA A 93 2.38 -1.53 -8.72
C ALA A 93 1.05 -2.25 -8.39
N SER A 94 0.17 -2.44 -9.37
CA SER A 94 -1.11 -3.15 -9.19
C SER A 94 -1.00 -4.65 -9.45
N TRP A 95 -0.28 -5.07 -10.50
CA TRP A 95 -0.19 -6.49 -10.90
C TRP A 95 1.08 -7.19 -10.41
N ASN A 96 2.18 -6.46 -10.20
CA ASN A 96 3.44 -6.98 -9.68
C ASN A 96 3.46 -6.90 -8.14
N LYS A 97 3.17 -8.03 -7.48
CA LYS A 97 3.19 -8.15 -6.00
C LYS A 97 4.56 -7.83 -5.37
N GLN A 98 5.64 -7.84 -6.15
CA GLN A 98 7.00 -7.57 -5.66
C GLN A 98 7.42 -6.10 -5.85
N TYR A 99 6.63 -5.29 -6.56
CA TYR A 99 6.95 -3.90 -6.82
C TYR A 99 6.86 -3.06 -5.53
N GLY A 100 7.96 -2.40 -5.17
CA GLY A 100 8.02 -1.51 -4.00
C GLY A 100 8.14 -2.19 -2.63
N ILE A 101 8.22 -3.53 -2.55
CA ILE A 101 8.44 -4.24 -1.27
C ILE A 101 9.92 -4.55 -0.98
N ARG A 102 10.79 -4.45 -2.00
CA ARG A 102 12.22 -4.64 -1.85
C ARG A 102 12.87 -3.29 -1.55
N ASN A 103 13.84 -3.30 -0.64
CA ASN A 103 14.61 -2.11 -0.30
C ASN A 103 15.68 -1.84 -1.37
N PHE A 104 15.32 -1.11 -2.41
CA PHE A 104 16.25 -0.61 -3.43
C PHE A 104 16.55 0.89 -3.29
N GLY A 105 16.19 1.49 -2.15
CA GLY A 105 16.32 2.93 -1.94
C GLY A 105 15.17 3.74 -2.57
N PRO A 106 15.38 5.06 -2.82
CA PRO A 106 14.36 5.94 -3.39
C PRO A 106 13.93 5.46 -4.79
N PHE A 107 12.68 5.74 -5.18
CA PHE A 107 12.30 5.57 -6.58
C PHE A 107 13.11 6.53 -7.45
N ASP A 108 13.58 6.03 -8.59
CA ASP A 108 14.48 6.75 -9.48
C ASP A 108 14.18 6.47 -10.97
N GLY A 109 15.09 6.84 -11.86
CA GLY A 109 14.91 6.75 -13.31
C GLY A 109 14.28 8.02 -13.89
N SER A 110 13.98 8.00 -15.19
CA SER A 110 13.56 9.19 -15.94
C SER A 110 12.07 9.51 -15.82
N CYS A 111 11.22 8.52 -15.52
CA CYS A 111 9.76 8.70 -15.53
C CYS A 111 9.23 9.14 -14.17
N LEU A 112 9.38 8.33 -13.11
CA LEU A 112 8.69 8.59 -11.83
C LEU A 112 9.06 9.94 -11.18
N PRO A 113 10.34 10.32 -11.02
CA PRO A 113 10.69 11.61 -10.42
C PRO A 113 10.22 12.79 -11.27
N LYS A 114 10.38 12.70 -12.59
CA LYS A 114 10.01 13.77 -13.53
C LYS A 114 8.49 13.97 -13.57
N ASP A 115 7.73 12.89 -13.72
CA ASP A 115 6.28 12.96 -13.93
C ASP A 115 5.55 13.34 -12.62
N THR A 116 6.01 12.88 -11.46
CA THR A 116 5.45 13.30 -10.16
C THR A 116 5.65 14.79 -9.91
N LEU A 117 6.85 15.31 -10.17
CA LEU A 117 7.17 16.73 -10.00
C LEU A 117 6.44 17.61 -11.02
N ALA A 118 6.42 17.19 -12.29
CA ALA A 118 5.71 17.90 -13.36
C ALA A 118 4.21 18.00 -13.05
N PHE A 119 3.58 16.91 -12.60
CA PHE A 119 2.17 16.91 -12.25
C PHE A 119 1.87 17.80 -11.05
N MET A 120 2.71 17.77 -10.00
CA MET A 120 2.58 18.66 -8.84
C MET A 120 2.62 20.14 -9.25
N ASN A 121 3.56 20.53 -10.11
CA ASN A 121 3.68 21.91 -10.59
C ASN A 121 2.47 22.31 -11.42
N TRP A 122 2.09 21.48 -12.39
CA TRP A 122 0.90 21.71 -13.20
C TRP A 122 -0.36 21.86 -12.32
N ALA A 123 -0.53 21.01 -11.32
CA ALA A 123 -1.68 21.06 -10.43
C ALA A 123 -1.73 22.35 -9.59
N ASN A 124 -0.58 22.78 -9.06
CA ASN A 124 -0.47 24.02 -8.30
C ASN A 124 -0.84 25.25 -9.15
N GLU A 125 -0.42 25.26 -10.42
CA GLU A 125 -0.67 26.37 -11.36
C GLU A 125 -2.12 26.39 -11.86
N ASN A 126 -2.68 25.22 -12.20
CA ASN A 126 -3.91 25.15 -13.00
C ASN A 126 -5.17 24.88 -12.18
N ILE A 127 -5.10 24.02 -11.16
CA ILE A 127 -6.30 23.60 -10.41
C ILE A 127 -6.35 24.20 -9.00
N LYS A 128 -5.25 24.79 -8.51
CA LYS A 128 -5.11 25.44 -7.20
C LYS A 128 -5.59 24.56 -6.02
N LYS A 129 -5.59 23.23 -6.19
CA LYS A 129 -5.92 22.25 -5.15
C LYS A 129 -4.64 21.79 -4.47
N LYS A 130 -4.69 21.68 -3.15
CA LYS A 130 -3.60 21.07 -2.38
C LYS A 130 -3.54 19.58 -2.68
N MET A 131 -2.34 19.09 -2.93
CA MET A 131 -2.05 17.67 -3.15
C MET A 131 -1.13 17.11 -2.04
N PRO A 132 -1.61 17.00 -0.80
CA PRO A 132 -0.80 16.55 0.32
C PRO A 132 -0.19 15.14 0.13
N ILE A 133 -0.89 14.21 -0.53
CA ILE A 133 -0.39 12.84 -0.73
C ILE A 133 0.75 12.84 -1.74
N LEU A 134 0.56 13.43 -2.93
CA LEU A 134 1.65 13.55 -3.90
C LEU A 134 2.84 14.34 -3.35
N HIS A 135 2.58 15.39 -2.57
CA HIS A 135 3.65 16.17 -1.92
C HIS A 135 4.44 15.32 -0.93
N ALA A 136 3.77 14.50 -0.12
CA ALA A 136 4.43 13.59 0.81
C ALA A 136 5.27 12.55 0.07
N VAL A 137 4.79 12.00 -1.05
CA VAL A 137 5.53 11.04 -1.88
C VAL A 137 6.83 11.66 -2.42
N ILE A 138 6.75 12.86 -3.02
CA ILE A 138 7.92 13.57 -3.55
C ILE A 138 8.91 13.88 -2.43
N LYS A 139 8.43 14.52 -1.36
CA LYS A 139 9.28 14.94 -0.23
C LYS A 139 9.94 13.76 0.48
N PHE A 140 9.23 12.65 0.66
CA PHE A 140 9.82 11.45 1.26
C PHE A 140 10.93 10.88 0.38
N ASN A 141 10.71 10.83 -0.94
CA ASN A 141 11.71 10.34 -1.89
C ASN A 141 12.97 11.23 -1.93
N GLU A 142 12.81 12.55 -1.88
CA GLU A 142 13.92 13.50 -1.79
C GLU A 142 14.72 13.30 -0.49
N ASN A 143 14.04 13.19 0.65
CA ASN A 143 14.70 12.92 1.94
C ASN A 143 15.47 11.58 1.94
N LEU A 144 14.99 10.59 1.19
CA LEU A 144 15.69 9.31 1.02
C LEU A 144 16.92 9.43 0.11
N LYS A 145 16.95 10.39 -0.83
CA LYS A 145 18.13 10.68 -1.67
C LYS A 145 19.21 11.42 -0.89
N ASP A 146 18.81 12.35 -0.03
CA ASP A 146 19.74 13.17 0.78
C ASP A 146 20.44 12.38 1.90
N LYS A 147 19.81 11.30 2.35
CA LYS A 147 20.36 10.39 3.33
C LYS A 147 20.92 9.19 2.57
N HIS A 148 22.23 8.93 2.67
CA HIS A 148 22.84 7.68 2.16
C HIS A 148 22.26 6.46 2.91
N TYR A 149 21.06 6.03 2.56
CA TYR A 149 20.32 4.96 3.24
C TYR A 149 20.80 3.54 2.88
N LEU A 150 21.88 3.41 2.11
CA LEU A 150 22.42 2.11 1.68
C LEU A 150 23.45 1.51 2.66
N ASP A 151 23.70 2.13 3.81
CA ASP A 151 24.72 1.69 4.78
C ASP A 151 24.14 1.00 6.05
N TYR A 152 22.93 0.45 6.01
CA TYR A 152 22.35 -0.36 7.11
C TYR A 152 21.83 -1.72 6.64
#